data_AF-A0A2H9TQ03-F1
#
_entry.id   AF-A0A2H9TQ03-F1
#
_cell.length_a   1.000
_cell.length_b   1.000
_cell.length_c   1.000
_cell.angle_alpha   90.00
_cell.angle_beta   90.00
_cell.angle_gamma   90.00
#
_symmetry.space_group_name_H-M   'P 1'
#
loop_
_entity.id
_entity.type
_entity.pdbx_description
1 polymer ?
#
loop_
_entity_poly.entity_id
_entity_poly.type
_entity_poly.pdbx_seq_one_letter_code
_entity_poly.pdbx_strand_id
1 'polypeptide(L)'
;MDQLIPIINKLQEVFEAIDPDSPDAGIPDVDLPRIVVVGSQSSGKSSVLESLVQRDFLPRGKDIVTRRPLVLQLLHVSQGQRPEEWGEFGHLPGRRFADFLQIRREIEEDTARIAGSNKGISRQPIHLKIYSPHVVNLTLVDLPGIAKIPVGEQPQDIESQLRQLVLEYISRPNSVILAVTPANSDLVNSDALQIAREVDPTGARTIGVLTKLDLMDAGTHAGDILCNRASFRLQLGFIGVVNRSQHDINVNKPIAEAMRQETEFFRNHAHYRHIAHRCGTQFLAKELNKHIRDQLPELRTRINTLILSTQNELQCLGDLGLPGKAHRGTLLLKLVTSYVTEFNEAIEGTLRRNATSEEL
;
A
#
# COMPACT_ATOMS: atom_id res chain seq x y z
N MET A 1 -14.20 12.99 9.14
CA MET A 1 -13.39 12.62 7.97
C MET A 1 -12.87 11.18 8.02
N ASP A 2 -13.07 10.42 9.10
CA ASP A 2 -12.80 8.96 9.14
C ASP A 2 -13.64 8.14 8.15
N GLN A 3 -14.66 8.78 7.54
CA GLN A 3 -15.49 8.23 6.46
C GLN A 3 -14.79 8.19 5.08
N LEU A 4 -13.69 8.91 4.87
CA LEU A 4 -12.99 8.94 3.57
C LEU A 4 -12.18 7.68 3.31
N ILE A 5 -11.67 7.04 4.35
CA ILE A 5 -10.80 5.87 4.17
C ILE A 5 -11.59 4.62 3.72
N PRO A 6 -12.80 4.35 4.23
CA PRO A 6 -13.69 3.35 3.64
C PRO A 6 -13.99 3.61 2.15
N ILE A 7 -14.05 4.88 1.72
CA ILE A 7 -14.24 5.25 0.32
C ILE A 7 -12.97 4.93 -0.49
N ILE A 8 -11.78 5.24 0.03
CA ILE A 8 -10.51 4.87 -0.61
C ILE A 8 -10.39 3.35 -0.74
N ASN A 9 -10.76 2.61 0.29
CA ASN A 9 -10.70 1.15 0.26
C ASN A 9 -11.68 0.58 -0.77
N LYS A 10 -12.89 1.14 -0.86
CA LYS A 10 -13.83 0.81 -1.95
C LYS A 10 -13.28 1.20 -3.32
N LEU A 11 -12.63 2.36 -3.44
CA LEU A 11 -12.01 2.77 -4.70
C LEU A 11 -10.88 1.80 -5.07
N GLN A 12 -10.01 1.43 -4.14
CA GLN A 12 -8.97 0.43 -4.34
C GLN A 12 -9.57 -0.90 -4.79
N GLU A 13 -10.63 -1.37 -4.15
CA GLU A 13 -11.33 -2.59 -4.57
C GLU A 13 -11.91 -2.47 -5.98
N VAL A 14 -12.53 -1.34 -6.33
CA VAL A 14 -13.07 -1.11 -7.68
C VAL A 14 -11.95 -1.06 -8.72
N PHE A 15 -10.86 -0.33 -8.44
CA PHE A 15 -9.71 -0.23 -9.33
C PHE A 15 -8.89 -1.53 -9.39
N GLU A 16 -8.95 -2.40 -8.38
CA GLU A 16 -8.31 -3.74 -8.38
C GLU A 16 -9.19 -4.80 -9.07
N ALA A 17 -10.51 -4.71 -8.91
CA ALA A 17 -11.47 -5.58 -9.59
C ALA A 17 -11.57 -5.28 -11.09
N ILE A 18 -11.20 -4.05 -11.49
CA ILE A 18 -11.04 -3.69 -12.88
C ILE A 18 -9.58 -4.00 -13.25
N ASP A 19 -9.42 -5.14 -13.91
CA ASP A 19 -8.16 -5.83 -14.20
C ASP A 19 -6.99 -4.90 -14.61
N PRO A 20 -5.92 -4.80 -13.79
CA PRO A 20 -4.72 -4.02 -14.12
C PRO A 20 -3.91 -4.60 -15.29
N ASP A 21 -4.15 -5.86 -15.68
CA ASP A 21 -3.51 -6.52 -16.82
C ASP A 21 -4.33 -6.42 -18.12
N SER A 22 -5.45 -5.68 -18.11
CA SER A 22 -6.19 -5.34 -19.32
C SER A 22 -5.82 -3.94 -19.82
N PRO A 23 -4.80 -3.81 -20.70
CA PRO A 23 -4.42 -2.51 -21.29
C PRO A 23 -5.56 -1.83 -22.08
N ASP A 24 -6.66 -2.56 -22.37
CA ASP A 24 -7.83 -2.12 -23.13
C ASP A 24 -9.03 -1.66 -22.27
N ALA A 25 -8.98 -1.72 -20.93
CA ALA A 25 -10.12 -1.28 -20.11
C ALA A 25 -10.32 0.25 -20.08
N GLY A 26 -9.41 1.04 -20.66
CA GLY A 26 -9.58 2.49 -20.85
C GLY A 26 -9.71 3.29 -19.55
N ILE A 27 -9.43 2.68 -18.39
CA ILE A 27 -9.49 3.39 -17.11
C ILE A 27 -8.16 4.10 -16.91
N PRO A 28 -8.15 5.43 -16.73
CA PRO A 28 -6.95 6.17 -16.39
C PRO A 28 -6.34 5.61 -15.10
N ASP A 29 -5.03 5.39 -15.09
CA ASP A 29 -4.26 4.91 -13.93
C ASP A 29 -4.45 5.87 -12.74
N VAL A 30 -5.40 5.54 -11.86
CA VAL A 30 -5.63 6.27 -10.61
C VAL A 30 -4.68 5.69 -9.59
N ASP A 31 -3.51 6.32 -9.47
CA ASP A 31 -2.50 5.96 -8.49
C ASP A 31 -3.00 6.33 -7.07
N LEU A 32 -3.57 5.33 -6.39
CA LEU A 32 -4.12 5.48 -5.04
C LEU A 32 -2.99 5.50 -4.00
N PRO A 33 -3.13 6.27 -2.91
CA PRO A 33 -2.14 6.30 -1.85
C PRO A 33 -1.97 4.92 -1.23
N ARG A 34 -0.74 4.40 -1.30
CA ARG A 34 -0.35 3.09 -0.75
C ARG A 34 0.90 3.25 0.09
N ILE A 35 0.96 2.53 1.21
CA ILE A 35 2.18 2.46 2.03
C ILE A 35 2.94 1.20 1.63
N VAL A 36 4.13 1.34 1.06
CA VAL A 36 4.94 0.22 0.61
C VAL A 36 6.07 -0.01 1.63
N VAL A 37 6.10 -1.20 2.22
CA VAL A 37 7.10 -1.57 3.22
C VAL A 37 8.33 -2.17 2.52
N VAL A 38 9.48 -1.52 2.69
CA VAL A 38 10.74 -1.92 2.08
C VAL A 38 11.78 -2.20 3.17
N GLY A 39 12.55 -3.27 3.00
CA GLY A 39 13.64 -3.58 3.92
C GLY A 39 14.29 -4.93 3.63
N SER A 40 15.55 -5.05 4.04
CA SER A 40 16.31 -6.30 3.91
C SER A 40 15.61 -7.46 4.64
N GLN A 41 15.97 -8.70 4.28
CA GLN A 41 15.52 -9.86 5.03
C GLN A 41 15.84 -9.70 6.52
N SER A 42 14.90 -10.05 7.40
CA SER A 42 15.05 -9.93 8.86
C SER A 42 15.21 -8.51 9.41
N SER A 43 14.94 -7.45 8.62
CA SER A 43 14.92 -6.06 9.12
C SER A 43 13.76 -5.75 10.08
N GLY A 44 12.78 -6.66 10.21
CA GLY A 44 11.63 -6.51 11.10
C GLY A 44 10.35 -6.01 10.45
N LYS A 45 10.26 -5.99 9.10
CA LYS A 45 9.05 -5.62 8.33
C LYS A 45 7.77 -6.28 8.85
N SER A 46 7.75 -7.61 8.90
CA SER A 46 6.58 -8.38 9.36
C SER A 46 6.25 -8.08 10.82
N SER A 47 7.25 -7.86 11.68
CA SER A 47 7.00 -7.44 13.06
C SER A 47 6.37 -6.05 13.14
N VAL A 48 6.80 -5.09 12.31
CA VAL A 48 6.18 -3.76 12.26
C VAL A 48 4.72 -3.86 11.81
N LEU A 49 4.44 -4.66 10.77
CA LEU A 49 3.08 -4.89 10.27
C LEU A 49 2.19 -5.55 11.33
N GLU A 50 2.66 -6.61 12.00
CA GLU A 50 1.91 -7.27 13.07
C GLU A 50 1.67 -6.36 14.28
N SER A 51 2.63 -5.51 14.64
CA SER A 51 2.45 -4.51 15.68
C SER A 51 1.40 -3.45 15.30
N LEU A 52 1.30 -3.08 14.01
CA LEU A 52 0.25 -2.18 13.52
C LEU A 52 -1.15 -2.82 13.54
N VAL A 53 -1.25 -4.12 13.25
CA VAL A 53 -2.51 -4.89 13.29
C VAL A 53 -2.88 -5.35 14.70
N GLN A 54 -1.89 -5.42 15.61
CA GLN A 54 -2.01 -5.99 16.94
C GLN A 54 -2.35 -7.49 16.96
N ARG A 55 -1.99 -8.22 15.91
CA ARG A 55 -2.18 -9.68 15.79
C ARG A 55 -0.99 -10.34 15.11
N ASP A 56 -0.77 -11.61 15.45
CA ASP A 56 0.18 -12.51 14.76
C ASP A 56 -0.54 -13.19 13.60
N PHE A 57 -0.16 -12.86 12.36
CA PHE A 57 -0.83 -13.39 11.17
C PHE A 57 0.11 -13.53 9.97
N LEU A 58 1.30 -12.94 10.02
CA LEU A 58 2.27 -13.12 8.97
C LEU A 58 3.09 -14.39 9.24
N PRO A 59 3.48 -15.11 8.19
CA PRO A 59 4.42 -16.20 8.34
C PRO A 59 5.74 -15.67 8.93
N ARG A 60 6.46 -16.54 9.65
CA ARG A 60 7.76 -16.24 10.27
C ARG A 60 8.66 -17.47 10.14
N GLY A 61 9.91 -17.30 9.74
CA GLY A 61 10.82 -18.40 9.46
C GLY A 61 12.25 -17.94 9.12
N LYS A 62 13.18 -18.90 9.04
CA LYS A 62 14.60 -18.65 8.73
C LYS A 62 14.86 -18.47 7.22
N ASP A 63 14.04 -19.06 6.36
CA ASP A 63 14.08 -18.89 4.90
C ASP A 63 13.39 -17.59 4.45
N ILE A 64 13.39 -17.27 3.15
CA ILE A 64 12.57 -16.16 2.61
C ILE A 64 11.10 -16.47 2.89
N VAL A 65 10.57 -15.77 3.89
CA VAL A 65 9.22 -15.95 4.41
C VAL A 65 8.17 -15.39 3.45
N THR A 66 8.35 -14.14 3.03
CA THR A 66 7.46 -13.44 2.09
C THR A 66 7.98 -13.65 0.67
N ARG A 67 7.34 -14.52 -0.11
CA ARG A 67 7.71 -14.84 -1.51
C ARG A 67 6.76 -14.22 -2.55
N ARG A 68 5.73 -13.53 -2.07
CA ARG A 68 4.72 -12.81 -2.87
C ARG A 68 4.43 -11.49 -2.18
N PRO A 69 4.16 -10.40 -2.92
CA PRO A 69 3.63 -9.18 -2.33
C PRO A 69 2.33 -9.48 -1.56
N LEU A 70 2.16 -8.87 -0.38
CA LEU A 70 0.91 -8.94 0.38
C LEU A 70 0.30 -7.55 0.44
N VAL A 71 -0.85 -7.37 -0.21
CA VAL A 71 -1.67 -6.16 -0.10
C VAL A 71 -2.60 -6.34 1.09
N LEU A 72 -2.28 -5.63 2.17
CA LEU A 72 -2.97 -5.67 3.45
C LEU A 72 -3.86 -4.43 3.61
N GLN A 73 -5.17 -4.64 3.64
CA GLN A 73 -6.16 -3.60 3.89
C GLN A 73 -6.68 -3.73 5.33
N LEU A 74 -6.37 -2.75 6.16
CA LEU A 74 -6.88 -2.64 7.51
C LEU A 74 -8.17 -1.82 7.49
N LEU A 75 -9.22 -2.37 8.08
CA LEU A 75 -10.56 -1.81 8.13
C LEU A 75 -11.00 -1.67 9.58
N HIS A 76 -11.11 -0.43 10.03
CA HIS A 76 -11.65 -0.08 11.32
C HIS A 76 -13.15 -0.37 11.35
N VAL A 77 -13.57 -1.29 12.22
CA VAL A 77 -14.99 -1.57 12.47
C VAL A 77 -15.42 -0.93 13.79
N SER A 78 -16.54 -0.23 13.77
CA SER A 78 -17.11 0.40 14.97
C SER A 78 -17.51 -0.66 15.99
N GLN A 79 -17.24 -0.40 17.27
CA GLN A 79 -17.55 -1.33 18.36
C GLN A 79 -19.07 -1.53 18.48
N GLY A 80 -19.57 -2.65 17.95
CA GLY A 80 -20.87 -3.22 18.34
C GLY A 80 -20.77 -4.03 19.63
N GLN A 81 -21.86 -4.69 20.04
CA GLN A 81 -21.94 -5.48 21.28
C GLN A 81 -20.96 -6.69 21.34
N ARG A 82 -20.31 -7.05 20.22
CA ARG A 82 -19.14 -7.93 20.17
C ARG A 82 -18.16 -7.39 19.12
N PRO A 83 -16.93 -7.02 19.51
CA PRO A 83 -15.87 -6.74 18.54
C PRO A 83 -15.39 -8.07 17.95
N GLU A 84 -16.07 -8.55 16.91
CA GLU A 84 -15.54 -9.65 16.11
C GLU A 84 -14.45 -9.08 15.19
N GLU A 85 -13.26 -9.64 15.30
CA GLU A 85 -12.17 -9.40 14.36
C GLU A 85 -12.14 -10.54 13.36
N TRP A 86 -11.98 -10.23 12.08
CA TRP A 86 -11.85 -11.27 11.06
C TRP A 86 -11.01 -10.80 9.88
N GLY A 87 -10.41 -11.77 9.20
CA GLY A 87 -9.79 -11.59 7.90
C GLY A 87 -10.67 -12.09 6.76
N GLU A 88 -10.49 -11.53 5.57
CA GLU A 88 -11.05 -12.01 4.32
C GLU A 88 -10.00 -11.93 3.21
N PHE A 89 -9.86 -13.00 2.44
CA PHE A 89 -8.91 -13.06 1.32
C PHE A 89 -9.60 -12.74 0.01
N GLY A 90 -8.92 -12.02 -0.88
CA GLY A 90 -9.45 -11.69 -2.21
C GLY A 90 -9.76 -12.93 -3.06
N HIS A 91 -8.99 -14.02 -2.92
CA HIS A 91 -9.23 -15.28 -3.63
C HIS A 91 -10.33 -16.15 -3.02
N LEU A 92 -10.84 -15.80 -1.83
CA LEU A 92 -11.92 -16.50 -1.12
C LEU A 92 -13.02 -15.53 -0.67
N PRO A 93 -13.74 -14.89 -1.62
CA PRO A 93 -14.74 -13.88 -1.29
C PRO A 93 -15.85 -14.46 -0.41
N GLY A 94 -16.22 -13.73 0.65
CA GLY A 94 -17.28 -14.12 1.59
C GLY A 94 -16.86 -15.11 2.68
N ARG A 95 -15.65 -15.68 2.65
CA ARG A 95 -15.13 -16.54 3.73
C ARG A 95 -14.45 -15.69 4.80
N ARG A 96 -15.01 -15.69 6.01
CA ARG A 96 -14.45 -14.97 7.16
C ARG A 96 -13.52 -15.86 7.98
N PHE A 97 -12.32 -15.36 8.27
CA PHE A 97 -11.32 -16.00 9.10
C PHE A 97 -11.24 -15.29 10.45
N ALA A 98 -11.89 -15.80 11.49
CA ALA A 98 -11.83 -15.22 12.83
C ALA A 98 -10.51 -15.52 13.56
N ASP A 99 -9.85 -16.63 13.20
CA ASP A 99 -8.57 -17.04 13.78
C ASP A 99 -7.40 -16.57 12.89
N PHE A 100 -6.56 -15.69 13.43
CA PHE A 100 -5.38 -15.16 12.73
C PHE A 100 -4.31 -16.23 12.47
N LEU A 101 -4.32 -17.35 13.20
CA LEU A 101 -3.47 -18.50 12.87
C LEU A 101 -3.94 -19.18 11.58
N GLN A 102 -5.24 -19.19 11.29
CA GLN A 102 -5.75 -19.68 10.01
C GLN A 102 -5.40 -18.74 8.87
N ILE A 103 -5.46 -17.42 9.10
CA ILE A 103 -4.98 -16.41 8.14
C ILE A 103 -3.52 -16.69 7.79
N ARG A 104 -2.67 -16.90 8.78
CA ARG A 104 -1.26 -17.23 8.57
C ARG A 104 -1.08 -18.49 7.71
N ARG A 105 -1.78 -19.57 8.04
CA ARG A 105 -1.71 -20.83 7.29
C ARG A 105 -2.19 -20.64 5.85
N GLU A 106 -3.28 -19.91 5.63
CA GLU A 106 -3.77 -19.62 4.28
C GLU A 106 -2.76 -18.80 3.47
N ILE A 107 -2.06 -17.83 4.07
CA ILE A 107 -0.96 -17.11 3.40
C ILE A 107 0.15 -18.07 2.97
N GLU A 108 0.56 -18.98 3.86
CA GLU A 108 1.60 -19.98 3.57
C GLU A 108 1.16 -20.96 2.46
N GLU A 109 -0.09 -21.44 2.51
CA GLU A 109 -0.68 -22.36 1.54
C GLU A 109 -0.88 -21.71 0.17
N ASP A 110 -1.42 -20.49 0.10
CA ASP A 110 -1.62 -19.77 -1.15
C ASP A 110 -0.29 -19.33 -1.78
N THR A 111 0.71 -19.01 -0.94
CA THR A 111 2.08 -18.79 -1.41
C THR A 111 2.66 -20.06 -2.03
N ALA A 112 2.51 -21.21 -1.37
CA ALA A 112 2.99 -22.49 -1.89
C ALA A 112 2.27 -22.91 -3.18
N ARG A 113 0.97 -22.62 -3.31
CA ARG A 113 0.14 -22.92 -4.48
C ARG A 113 0.62 -22.20 -5.74
N ILE A 114 0.96 -20.91 -5.63
CA ILE A 114 1.33 -20.07 -6.78
C ILE A 114 2.84 -20.03 -7.03
N ALA A 115 3.65 -19.83 -5.99
CA ALA A 115 5.11 -19.72 -6.13
C ALA A 115 5.81 -21.10 -6.16
N GLY A 116 5.06 -22.18 -5.94
CA GLY A 116 5.57 -23.53 -5.86
C GLY A 116 6.48 -23.78 -4.65
N SER A 117 7.03 -24.99 -4.60
CA SER A 117 7.96 -25.42 -3.55
C SER A 117 9.41 -24.96 -3.79
N ASN A 118 9.76 -24.57 -5.03
CA ASN A 118 11.13 -24.29 -5.47
C ASN A 118 11.67 -22.92 -5.01
N LYS A 119 11.16 -22.37 -3.90
CA LYS A 119 11.59 -21.10 -3.28
C LYS A 119 11.61 -19.86 -4.21
N GLY A 120 10.93 -19.91 -5.36
CA GLY A 120 10.79 -18.79 -6.29
C GLY A 120 9.90 -17.66 -5.76
N ILE A 121 9.95 -16.51 -6.44
CA ILE A 121 9.12 -15.33 -6.16
C ILE A 121 8.03 -15.24 -7.23
N SER A 122 6.82 -14.87 -6.81
CA SER A 122 5.75 -14.52 -7.76
C SER A 122 5.38 -13.04 -7.61
N ARG A 123 5.10 -12.39 -8.74
CA ARG A 123 4.64 -10.99 -8.80
C ARG A 123 3.18 -10.85 -8.43
N GLN A 124 2.40 -11.94 -8.46
CA GLN A 124 0.99 -11.92 -8.16
C GLN A 124 0.76 -11.67 -6.66
N PRO A 125 0.14 -10.54 -6.27
CA PRO A 125 -0.08 -10.21 -4.88
C PRO A 125 -1.11 -11.13 -4.21
N ILE A 126 -1.05 -11.23 -2.89
CA ILE A 126 -2.11 -11.77 -2.04
C ILE A 126 -2.90 -10.57 -1.49
N HIS A 127 -4.21 -10.55 -1.66
CA HIS A 127 -5.07 -9.49 -1.11
C HIS A 127 -5.71 -9.99 0.19
N LEU A 128 -5.44 -9.30 1.30
CA LEU A 128 -5.96 -9.62 2.62
C LEU A 128 -6.61 -8.39 3.24
N LYS A 129 -7.88 -8.51 3.61
CA LYS A 129 -8.63 -7.52 4.38
C LYS A 129 -8.69 -7.96 5.83
N ILE A 130 -8.37 -7.08 6.76
CA ILE A 130 -8.50 -7.32 8.20
C ILE A 130 -9.46 -6.30 8.79
N TYR A 131 -10.53 -6.79 9.39
CA TYR A 131 -11.53 -6.00 10.09
C TYR A 131 -11.24 -6.06 11.58
N SER A 132 -10.98 -4.92 12.20
CA SER A 132 -10.71 -4.82 13.65
C SER A 132 -11.10 -3.45 14.21
N PRO A 133 -11.60 -3.34 15.45
CA PRO A 133 -11.83 -2.05 16.10
C PRO A 133 -10.53 -1.41 16.61
N HIS A 134 -9.41 -2.13 16.63
CA HIS A 134 -8.14 -1.67 17.18
C HIS A 134 -7.19 -1.13 16.11
N VAL A 135 -7.53 -1.30 14.83
CA VAL A 135 -6.75 -0.79 13.70
C VAL A 135 -7.31 0.53 13.20
N VAL A 136 -6.44 1.31 12.57
CA VAL A 136 -6.84 2.45 11.72
C VAL A 136 -7.05 1.94 10.29
N ASN A 137 -7.95 2.58 9.56
CA ASN A 137 -8.11 2.28 8.15
C ASN A 137 -6.81 2.62 7.40
N LEU A 138 -6.11 1.63 6.84
CA LEU A 138 -4.83 1.79 6.16
C LEU A 138 -4.64 0.68 5.13
N THR A 139 -4.01 1.00 4.00
CA THR A 139 -3.57 -0.01 3.02
C THR A 139 -2.05 -0.06 3.00
N LEU A 140 -1.51 -1.23 3.32
CA LEU A 140 -0.08 -1.50 3.35
C LEU A 140 0.26 -2.59 2.34
N VAL A 141 1.41 -2.46 1.69
CA VAL A 141 1.98 -3.50 0.83
C VAL A 141 3.24 -4.02 1.49
N ASP A 142 3.21 -5.28 1.94
CA ASP A 142 4.41 -5.99 2.37
C ASP A 142 5.10 -6.57 1.14
N LEU A 143 6.37 -6.25 0.99
CA LEU A 143 7.20 -6.78 -0.08
C LEU A 143 8.18 -7.81 0.46
N PRO A 144 8.51 -8.84 -0.34
CA PRO A 144 9.62 -9.74 -0.07
C PRO A 144 10.88 -8.98 0.37
N GLY A 145 11.52 -9.45 1.44
CA GLY A 145 12.74 -8.85 1.94
C GLY A 145 13.90 -9.05 0.97
N ILE A 146 14.70 -8.00 0.77
CA ILE A 146 15.85 -8.07 -0.13
C ILE A 146 16.89 -9.00 0.47
N ALA A 147 17.30 -10.01 -0.30
CA ALA A 147 18.33 -10.98 0.04
C ALA A 147 19.49 -10.83 -0.96
N LYS A 148 20.72 -10.76 -0.45
CA LYS A 148 21.94 -10.60 -1.26
C LYS A 148 22.51 -11.92 -1.76
N ILE A 149 22.18 -13.02 -1.08
CA ILE A 149 22.73 -14.34 -1.38
C ILE A 149 21.55 -15.31 -1.59
N PRO A 150 21.49 -16.00 -2.73
CA PRO A 150 20.48 -17.03 -2.95
C PRO A 150 20.67 -18.20 -1.98
N VAL A 151 19.57 -18.71 -1.43
CA VAL A 151 19.59 -19.84 -0.48
C VAL A 151 18.80 -21.03 -1.04
N GLY A 152 19.43 -22.20 -1.07
CA GLY A 152 18.79 -23.43 -1.54
C GLY A 152 18.58 -23.43 -3.05
N GLU A 153 17.36 -23.71 -3.51
CA GLU A 153 16.98 -23.79 -4.93
C GLU A 153 16.61 -22.43 -5.56
N GLN A 154 16.95 -21.33 -4.88
CA GLN A 154 16.69 -19.99 -5.41
C GLN A 154 17.57 -19.69 -6.62
N PRO A 155 17.03 -18.97 -7.61
CA PRO A 155 17.79 -18.59 -8.79
C PRO A 155 18.90 -17.57 -8.41
N GLN A 156 20.00 -17.56 -9.17
CA GLN A 156 21.15 -16.70 -8.87
C GLN A 156 20.85 -15.20 -8.97
N ASP A 157 19.83 -14.83 -9.75
CA ASP A 157 19.37 -13.46 -9.98
C ASP A 157 18.25 -13.03 -9.01
N ILE A 158 18.05 -13.76 -7.91
CA ILE A 158 16.99 -13.47 -6.92
C ILE A 158 17.06 -12.05 -6.36
N GLU A 159 18.27 -11.52 -6.14
CA GLU A 159 18.48 -10.15 -5.68
C GLU A 159 17.93 -9.13 -6.69
N SER A 160 18.29 -9.31 -7.97
CA SER A 160 17.82 -8.45 -9.06
C SER A 160 16.30 -8.53 -9.21
N GLN A 161 15.72 -9.73 -9.14
CA GLN A 161 14.27 -9.92 -9.21
C GLN A 161 13.54 -9.25 -8.05
N LEU A 162 14.03 -9.41 -6.81
CA LEU A 162 13.48 -8.77 -5.61
C LEU A 162 13.55 -7.25 -5.72
N ARG A 163 14.70 -6.74 -6.15
CA ARG A 163 14.91 -5.31 -6.32
C ARG A 163 14.01 -4.73 -7.40
N GLN A 164 13.86 -5.41 -8.54
CA GLN A 164 12.95 -4.99 -9.60
C GLN A 164 11.50 -4.97 -9.11
N LEU A 165 11.07 -6.03 -8.42
CA LEU A 165 9.74 -6.09 -7.82
C LEU A 165 9.51 -4.93 -6.84
N VAL A 166 10.50 -4.61 -5.98
CA VAL A 166 10.39 -3.46 -5.08
C VAL A 166 10.26 -2.15 -5.85
N LEU A 167 11.13 -1.93 -6.85
CA LEU A 167 11.13 -0.73 -7.69
C LEU A 167 9.80 -0.54 -8.42
N GLU A 168 9.16 -1.59 -8.93
CA GLU A 168 7.84 -1.53 -9.56
C GLU A 168 6.77 -0.92 -8.62
N TYR A 169 6.82 -1.23 -7.32
CA TYR A 169 5.86 -0.69 -6.35
C TYR A 169 6.19 0.72 -5.87
N ILE A 170 7.47 1.02 -5.60
CA ILE A 170 7.88 2.32 -5.06
C ILE A 170 8.08 3.40 -6.12
N SER A 171 8.19 3.04 -7.40
CA SER A 171 8.30 4.02 -8.50
C SER A 171 7.02 4.85 -8.68
N ARG A 172 5.88 4.35 -8.18
CA ARG A 172 4.61 5.09 -8.18
C ARG A 172 4.71 6.35 -7.30
N PRO A 173 4.47 7.56 -7.81
CA PRO A 173 4.64 8.81 -7.07
C PRO A 173 3.69 8.94 -5.88
N ASN A 174 2.48 8.37 -5.95
CA ASN A 174 1.51 8.41 -4.84
C ASN A 174 1.74 7.29 -3.82
N SER A 175 2.93 6.68 -3.78
CA SER A 175 3.28 5.70 -2.74
C SER A 175 4.15 6.31 -1.64
N VAL A 176 3.83 5.98 -0.39
CA VAL A 176 4.67 6.26 0.77
C VAL A 176 5.62 5.10 0.98
N ILE A 177 6.92 5.37 0.98
CA ILE A 177 7.94 4.35 1.19
C ILE A 177 8.22 4.24 2.68
N LEU A 178 7.92 3.08 3.27
CA LEU A 178 8.27 2.76 4.65
C LEU A 178 9.59 1.97 4.67
N ALA A 179 10.70 2.69 4.85
CA ALA A 179 12.05 2.11 4.83
C ALA A 179 12.44 1.55 6.20
N VAL A 180 12.24 0.23 6.37
CA VAL A 180 12.50 -0.49 7.63
C VAL A 180 13.96 -0.92 7.71
N THR A 181 14.71 -0.32 8.64
CA THR A 181 16.13 -0.57 8.88
C THR A 181 16.35 -1.00 10.33
N PRO A 182 17.15 -2.05 10.60
CA PRO A 182 17.46 -2.42 11.96
C PRO A 182 18.55 -1.48 12.54
N ALA A 183 18.37 -1.07 13.80
CA ALA A 183 19.23 -0.08 14.46
C ALA A 183 20.61 -0.62 14.88
N ASN A 184 20.77 -1.94 14.92
CA ASN A 184 22.04 -2.60 15.19
C ASN A 184 22.98 -2.65 13.97
N SER A 185 22.57 -2.07 12.84
CA SER A 185 23.39 -1.93 11.64
C SER A 185 23.51 -0.45 11.26
N ASP A 186 24.64 -0.07 10.66
CA ASP A 186 24.82 1.30 10.17
C ASP A 186 23.77 1.66 9.13
N LEU A 187 23.21 2.87 9.28
CA LEU A 187 22.20 3.42 8.38
C LEU A 187 22.66 3.46 6.92
N VAL A 188 23.95 3.67 6.70
CA VAL A 188 24.59 3.76 5.37
C VAL A 188 24.51 2.43 4.61
N ASN A 189 24.43 1.30 5.33
CA ASN A 189 24.33 -0.03 4.75
C ASN A 189 22.87 -0.48 4.54
N SER A 190 21.90 0.42 4.73
CA SER A 190 20.48 0.09 4.56
C SER A 190 20.09 -0.02 3.09
N ASP A 191 19.84 -1.26 2.65
CA ASP A 191 19.31 -1.54 1.31
C ASP A 191 17.96 -0.82 1.08
N ALA A 192 17.16 -0.65 2.15
CA ALA A 192 15.85 0.02 2.10
C ALA A 192 16.00 1.49 1.71
N LEU A 193 16.94 2.19 2.34
CA LEU A 193 17.17 3.62 2.11
C LEU A 193 17.90 3.87 0.80
N GLN A 194 18.78 2.95 0.39
CA GLN A 194 19.45 3.02 -0.91
C GLN A 194 18.43 2.98 -2.04
N ILE A 195 17.54 1.97 -2.03
CA ILE A 195 16.51 1.82 -3.07
C ILE A 195 15.47 2.94 -3.01
N ALA A 196 15.09 3.40 -1.81
CA ALA A 196 14.19 4.55 -1.68
C ALA A 196 14.79 5.82 -2.31
N ARG A 197 16.11 6.05 -2.15
CA ARG A 197 16.78 7.25 -2.69
C ARG A 197 16.82 7.29 -4.21
N GLU A 198 16.77 6.14 -4.89
CA GLU A 198 16.74 6.07 -6.35
C GLU A 198 15.45 6.61 -6.94
N VAL A 199 14.32 6.42 -6.24
CA VAL A 199 12.99 6.87 -6.68
C VAL A 199 12.47 8.11 -5.92
N ASP A 200 13.10 8.45 -4.79
CA ASP A 200 12.81 9.61 -3.95
C ASP A 200 14.12 10.25 -3.45
N PRO A 201 14.87 10.96 -4.33
CA PRO A 201 16.14 11.58 -3.97
C PRO A 201 16.02 12.65 -2.87
N THR A 202 14.87 13.31 -2.76
CA THR A 202 14.60 14.36 -1.76
C THR A 202 14.11 13.81 -0.43
N GLY A 203 13.65 12.54 -0.40
CA GLY A 203 13.08 11.92 0.80
C GLY A 203 11.73 12.51 1.19
N ALA A 204 10.94 13.00 0.23
CA ALA A 204 9.67 13.69 0.45
C ALA A 204 8.54 12.74 0.84
N ARG A 205 8.56 11.51 0.34
CA ARG A 205 7.54 10.47 0.57
C ARG A 205 8.11 9.22 1.24
N THR A 206 9.31 9.32 1.81
CA THR A 206 10.00 8.22 2.49
C THR A 206 10.02 8.45 4.01
N ILE A 207 9.48 7.48 4.75
CA ILE A 207 9.54 7.41 6.21
C ILE A 207 10.59 6.36 6.61
N GLY A 208 11.56 6.76 7.41
CA GLY A 208 12.54 5.82 7.98
C GLY A 208 12.01 5.17 9.24
N VAL A 209 11.98 3.84 9.31
CA VAL A 209 11.61 3.09 10.52
C VAL A 209 12.84 2.37 11.05
N LEU A 210 13.24 2.71 12.28
CA LEU A 210 14.31 2.01 12.98
C LEU A 210 13.73 0.94 13.91
N THR A 211 14.05 -0.31 13.62
CA THR A 211 13.66 -1.46 14.46
C THR A 211 14.84 -1.93 15.31
N LYS A 212 14.62 -2.87 16.25
CA LYS A 212 15.69 -3.52 17.03
C LYS A 212 16.57 -2.54 17.83
N LEU A 213 15.99 -1.43 18.30
CA LEU A 213 16.69 -0.45 19.15
C LEU A 213 17.14 -1.03 20.49
N ASP A 214 16.46 -2.09 20.94
CA ASP A 214 16.75 -2.90 22.11
C ASP A 214 17.97 -3.81 21.94
N LEU A 215 18.38 -4.10 20.70
CA LEU A 215 19.52 -4.97 20.38
C LEU A 215 20.78 -4.17 19.97
N MET A 216 20.82 -2.87 20.25
CA MET A 216 22.00 -2.05 20.00
C MET A 216 23.10 -2.33 21.03
N ASP A 217 24.36 -2.21 20.61
CA ASP A 217 25.50 -2.39 21.50
C ASP A 217 25.50 -1.37 22.64
N ALA A 218 25.81 -1.81 23.84
CA ALA A 218 25.86 -0.95 25.02
C ALA A 218 26.86 0.19 24.81
N GLY A 219 26.39 1.43 24.95
CA GLY A 219 27.18 2.64 24.70
C GLY A 219 26.92 3.29 23.33
N THR A 220 26.23 2.60 22.41
CA THR A 220 25.75 3.17 21.15
C THR A 220 24.30 3.64 21.28
N HIS A 221 23.89 4.62 20.47
CA HIS A 221 22.51 5.10 20.44
C HIS A 221 22.15 5.65 19.06
N ALA A 222 20.89 5.50 18.67
CA ALA A 222 20.35 5.99 17.40
C ALA A 222 19.70 7.39 17.54
N GLY A 223 20.03 8.14 18.60
CA GLY A 223 19.36 9.40 18.95
C GLY A 223 19.51 10.47 17.86
N ASP A 224 20.69 10.57 17.24
CA ASP A 224 20.95 11.52 16.16
C ASP A 224 20.17 11.16 14.88
N ILE A 225 19.99 9.87 14.61
CA ILE A 225 19.20 9.39 13.47
C ILE A 225 17.71 9.72 13.70
N LEU A 226 17.18 9.38 14.87
CA LEU A 226 15.79 9.66 15.25
C LEU A 226 15.47 11.16 15.31
N CYS A 227 16.44 11.99 15.68
CA CYS A 227 16.32 13.44 15.63
C CYS A 227 16.48 14.03 14.22
N ASN A 228 16.69 13.21 13.19
CA ASN A 228 16.96 13.63 11.80
C ASN A 228 18.20 14.54 11.67
N ARG A 229 19.18 14.37 12.57
CA ARG A 229 20.44 15.13 12.61
C ARG A 229 21.60 14.39 11.93
N ALA A 230 21.44 13.10 11.68
CA ALA A 230 22.40 12.27 10.97
C ALA A 230 22.68 12.75 9.53
N SER A 231 23.71 12.19 8.91
CA SER A 231 24.14 12.48 7.54
C SER A 231 23.03 12.21 6.51
N PHE A 232 22.19 11.20 6.76
CA PHE A 232 21.04 10.88 5.93
C PHE A 232 19.78 11.51 6.52
N ARG A 233 19.19 12.49 5.80
CA ARG A 233 17.97 13.19 6.21
C ARG A 233 16.78 12.80 5.34
N LEU A 234 15.62 12.69 5.98
CA LEU A 234 14.31 12.45 5.37
C LEU A 234 13.35 13.59 5.73
N GLN A 235 12.46 14.00 4.83
CA GLN A 235 11.50 15.06 5.13
C GLN A 235 10.44 14.61 6.13
N LEU A 236 10.01 13.35 6.03
CA LEU A 236 9.09 12.73 6.97
C LEU A 236 9.79 12.21 8.24
N GLY A 237 11.13 12.23 8.26
CA GLY A 237 11.95 11.87 9.41
C GLY A 237 12.05 10.37 9.68
N PHE A 238 12.54 10.05 10.89
CA PHE A 238 12.75 8.69 11.38
C PHE A 238 11.87 8.41 12.60
N ILE A 239 11.32 7.19 12.67
CA ILE A 239 10.49 6.71 13.77
C ILE A 239 11.11 5.43 14.31
N GLY A 240 11.41 5.41 15.61
CA GLY A 240 11.91 4.23 16.31
C GLY A 240 10.78 3.33 16.76
N VAL A 241 10.91 2.02 16.56
CA VAL A 241 9.92 1.01 16.97
C VAL A 241 10.63 -0.15 17.67
N VAL A 242 10.10 -0.58 18.80
CA VAL A 242 10.57 -1.77 19.52
C VAL A 242 9.50 -2.84 19.43
N ASN A 243 9.85 -3.94 18.79
CA ASN A 243 8.94 -5.06 18.54
C ASN A 243 9.27 -6.23 19.46
N ARG A 244 8.37 -7.22 19.52
CA ARG A 244 8.64 -8.51 20.20
C ARG A 244 9.86 -9.19 19.59
N SER A 245 10.73 -9.70 20.46
CA SER A 245 11.84 -10.56 20.08
C SER A 245 11.35 -11.95 19.65
N GLN A 246 12.23 -12.74 19.02
CA GLN A 246 11.89 -14.14 18.71
C GLN A 246 11.58 -14.95 19.97
N HIS A 247 12.23 -14.63 21.09
CA HIS A 247 11.94 -15.27 22.38
C HIS A 247 10.53 -14.92 22.86
N ASP A 248 10.16 -13.63 22.83
CA ASP A 248 8.82 -13.15 23.21
C ASP A 248 7.72 -13.81 22.38
N ILE A 249 7.98 -14.04 21.09
CA ILE A 249 7.05 -14.74 20.20
C ILE A 249 6.92 -16.22 20.60
N ASN A 250 8.04 -16.89 20.90
CA ASN A 250 8.02 -18.29 21.29
C ASN A 250 7.27 -18.53 22.61
N VAL A 251 7.31 -17.55 23.53
CA VAL A 251 6.53 -17.58 24.79
C VAL A 251 5.11 -17.02 24.63
N ASN A 252 4.67 -16.71 23.41
CA ASN A 252 3.35 -16.15 23.08
C ASN A 252 3.02 -14.88 23.88
N LYS A 253 4.00 -13.99 24.05
CA LYS A 253 3.79 -12.73 24.75
C LYS A 253 2.74 -11.88 24.02
N PRO A 254 1.72 -11.38 24.75
CA PRO A 254 0.65 -10.59 24.15
C PRO A 254 1.17 -9.26 23.60
N ILE A 255 0.64 -8.83 22.46
CA ILE A 255 1.07 -7.59 21.79
C ILE A 255 0.79 -6.36 22.65
N ALA A 256 -0.31 -6.34 23.40
CA ALA A 256 -0.63 -5.26 24.32
C ALA A 256 0.48 -5.04 25.39
N GLU A 257 1.09 -6.13 25.87
CA GLU A 257 2.22 -6.04 26.79
C GLU A 257 3.47 -5.53 26.09
N ALA A 258 3.74 -5.99 24.85
CA ALA A 258 4.85 -5.48 24.05
C ALA A 258 4.76 -3.97 23.80
N MET A 259 3.55 -3.44 23.52
CA MET A 259 3.34 -2.00 23.35
C MET A 259 3.57 -1.20 24.64
N ARG A 260 3.22 -1.77 25.80
CA ARG A 260 3.54 -1.16 27.10
C ARG A 260 5.05 -1.12 27.33
N GLN A 261 5.74 -2.22 27.05
CA GLN A 261 7.19 -2.29 27.17
C GLN A 261 7.90 -1.35 26.19
N GLU A 262 7.41 -1.22 24.97
CA GLU A 262 7.91 -0.22 24.01
C GLU A 262 7.80 1.19 24.58
N THR A 263 6.63 1.53 25.16
CA THR A 263 6.41 2.84 25.77
C THR A 263 7.34 3.07 26.96
N GLU A 264 7.53 2.06 27.80
CA GLU A 264 8.45 2.12 28.95
C GLU A 264 9.91 2.23 28.52
N PHE A 265 10.32 1.51 27.47
CA PHE A 265 11.66 1.60 26.89
C PHE A 265 11.99 3.03 26.49
N PHE A 266 11.15 3.67 25.67
CA PHE A 266 11.41 5.04 25.23
C PHE A 266 11.36 6.07 26.37
N ARG A 267 10.53 5.85 27.40
CA ARG A 267 10.44 6.75 28.56
C ARG A 267 11.64 6.65 29.49
N ASN A 268 12.14 5.43 29.71
CA ASN A 268 13.21 5.16 30.67
C ASN A 268 14.62 5.32 30.06
N HIS A 269 14.75 5.20 28.74
CA HIS A 269 16.05 5.28 28.07
C HIS A 269 16.62 6.71 28.09
N ALA A 270 17.83 6.88 28.64
CA ALA A 270 18.46 8.18 28.87
C ALA A 270 18.52 9.05 27.59
N HIS A 271 18.90 8.45 26.46
CA HIS A 271 19.03 9.16 25.18
C HIS A 271 17.70 9.36 24.42
N TYR A 272 16.65 8.57 24.71
CA TYR A 272 15.40 8.61 23.92
C TYR A 272 14.24 9.27 24.66
N ARG A 273 14.35 9.51 25.97
CA ARG A 273 13.29 10.12 26.79
C ARG A 273 12.72 11.42 26.22
N HIS A 274 13.56 12.26 25.65
CA HIS A 274 13.15 13.54 25.06
C HIS A 274 12.35 13.39 23.74
N ILE A 275 12.58 12.31 22.99
CA ILE A 275 11.89 11.97 21.73
C ILE A 275 10.83 10.88 21.89
N ALA A 276 10.55 10.42 23.11
CA ALA A 276 9.61 9.33 23.37
C ALA A 276 8.19 9.59 22.78
N HIS A 277 7.79 10.85 22.65
CA HIS A 277 6.50 11.23 22.05
C HIS A 277 6.46 11.11 20.51
N ARG A 278 7.62 10.97 19.85
CA ARG A 278 7.79 10.82 18.38
C ARG A 278 8.22 9.40 17.99
N CYS A 279 8.19 8.47 18.94
CA CYS A 279 8.61 7.09 18.74
C CYS A 279 7.46 6.14 19.13
N GLY A 280 7.59 4.90 18.69
CA GLY A 280 6.66 3.82 19.00
C GLY A 280 5.67 3.53 17.88
N THR A 281 5.12 2.32 17.94
CA THR A 281 4.17 1.78 16.95
C THR A 281 2.92 2.66 16.82
N GLN A 282 2.41 3.19 17.94
CA GLN A 282 1.21 4.05 17.93
C GLN A 282 1.46 5.37 17.19
N PHE A 283 2.64 5.97 17.38
CA PHE A 283 3.03 7.18 16.68
C PHE A 283 3.18 6.92 15.19
N LEU A 284 3.81 5.80 14.82
CA LEU A 284 3.94 5.36 13.43
C LEU A 284 2.57 5.24 12.74
N ALA A 285 1.62 4.52 13.35
CA ALA A 285 0.26 4.36 12.80
C ALA A 285 -0.45 5.71 12.58
N LYS A 286 -0.27 6.65 13.51
CA LYS A 286 -0.85 8.00 13.44
C LYS A 286 -0.24 8.84 12.31
N GLU A 287 1.09 8.81 12.17
CA GLU A 287 1.78 9.53 11.10
C GLU A 287 1.44 8.96 9.71
N LEU A 288 1.37 7.64 9.57
CA LEU A 288 0.94 7.00 8.33
C LEU A 288 -0.47 7.43 7.91
N ASN A 289 -1.41 7.44 8.86
CA ASN A 289 -2.78 7.89 8.60
C ASN A 289 -2.85 9.40 8.30
N LYS A 290 -2.04 10.22 8.98
CA LYS A 290 -1.95 11.66 8.67
C LYS A 290 -1.46 11.89 7.24
N HIS A 291 -0.39 11.21 6.82
CA HIS A 291 0.16 11.39 5.47
C HIS A 291 -0.86 11.02 4.38
N ILE A 292 -1.57 9.90 4.54
CA ILE A 292 -2.64 9.52 3.60
C ILE A 292 -3.71 10.62 3.54
N ARG A 293 -4.12 11.18 4.69
CA ARG A 293 -5.11 12.26 4.75
C ARG A 293 -4.66 13.51 4.02
N ASP A 294 -3.38 13.86 4.10
CA ASP A 294 -2.82 15.04 3.44
C ASP A 294 -2.80 14.89 1.90
N GLN A 295 -2.75 13.66 1.37
CA GLN A 295 -2.78 13.36 -0.07
C GLN A 295 -4.20 13.27 -0.68
N LEU A 296 -5.25 13.17 0.15
CA LEU A 296 -6.63 13.01 -0.35
C LEU A 296 -7.19 14.18 -1.16
N PRO A 297 -6.91 15.45 -0.81
CA PRO A 297 -7.42 16.58 -1.59
C PRO A 297 -6.94 16.55 -3.04
N GLU A 298 -5.67 16.22 -3.27
CA GLU A 298 -5.07 16.11 -4.60
C GLU A 298 -5.64 14.91 -5.38
N LEU A 299 -5.83 13.78 -4.70
CA LEU A 299 -6.48 12.62 -5.32
C LEU A 299 -7.92 12.95 -5.73
N ARG A 300 -8.67 13.68 -4.89
CA ARG A 300 -10.04 14.11 -5.21
C ARG A 300 -10.08 15.02 -6.43
N THR A 301 -9.17 15.99 -6.55
CA THR A 301 -9.13 16.88 -7.72
C THR A 301 -8.81 16.08 -8.97
N ARG A 302 -7.84 15.16 -8.91
CA ARG A 302 -7.48 14.29 -10.05
C ARG A 302 -8.65 13.40 -10.48
N ILE A 303 -9.34 12.75 -9.55
CA ILE A 303 -10.53 11.95 -9.87
C ILE A 303 -11.62 12.80 -10.52
N ASN A 304 -11.88 14.01 -10.03
CA ASN A 304 -12.88 14.90 -10.65
C ASN A 304 -12.48 15.31 -12.07
N THR A 305 -11.19 15.57 -12.33
CA THR A 305 -10.70 15.84 -13.67
C THR A 305 -10.90 14.65 -14.61
N LEU A 306 -10.62 13.43 -14.14
CA LEU A 306 -10.85 12.20 -14.90
C LEU A 306 -12.33 11.98 -15.18
N ILE A 307 -13.21 12.17 -14.18
CA ILE A 307 -14.67 12.09 -14.37
C ILE A 307 -15.11 13.08 -15.45
N LEU A 308 -14.61 14.32 -15.43
CA LEU A 308 -14.94 15.33 -16.44
C LEU A 308 -14.44 14.95 -17.83
N SER A 309 -13.21 14.42 -17.96
CA SER A 309 -12.69 14.00 -19.27
C SER A 309 -13.47 12.82 -19.82
N THR A 310 -13.73 11.79 -19.00
CA THR A 310 -14.51 10.62 -19.40
C THR A 310 -15.96 10.99 -19.72
N GLN A 311 -16.56 11.95 -19.01
CA GLN A 311 -17.89 12.47 -19.36
C GLN A 311 -17.89 13.20 -20.70
N ASN A 312 -16.85 13.97 -21.01
CA ASN A 312 -16.71 14.62 -22.32
C ASN A 312 -16.51 13.58 -23.43
N GLU A 313 -15.68 12.56 -23.22
CA GLU A 313 -15.51 11.45 -24.17
C GLU A 313 -16.81 10.68 -24.39
N LEU A 314 -17.55 10.38 -23.31
CA LEU A 314 -18.87 9.73 -23.38
C LEU A 314 -19.86 10.58 -24.20
N GLN A 315 -19.84 11.91 -24.04
CA GLN A 315 -20.67 12.81 -24.83
C GLN A 315 -20.26 12.80 -26.32
N CYS A 316 -18.96 12.74 -26.63
CA CYS A 316 -18.47 12.61 -28.01
C CYS A 316 -18.88 11.28 -28.66
N LEU A 317 -18.91 10.20 -27.89
CA LEU A 317 -19.39 8.89 -28.38
C LEU A 317 -20.91 8.85 -28.59
N GLY A 318 -21.63 9.77 -27.95
CA GLY A 318 -23.08 9.92 -28.07
C GLY A 318 -23.85 8.85 -27.28
N ASP A 319 -25.16 9.06 -27.17
CA ASP A 319 -26.05 8.12 -26.49
C ASP A 319 -26.59 7.09 -27.50
N LEU A 320 -25.93 5.93 -27.55
CA LEU A 320 -26.46 4.72 -28.17
C LEU A 320 -27.62 4.21 -27.31
N GLY A 321 -28.77 4.87 -27.39
CA GLY A 321 -29.96 4.49 -26.64
C GLY A 321 -30.23 2.97 -26.72
N LEU A 322 -30.76 2.41 -25.63
CA LEU A 322 -31.05 1.00 -25.33
C LEU A 322 -30.87 0.01 -26.51
N PRO A 323 -30.04 -1.05 -26.35
CA PRO A 323 -29.78 -2.04 -27.39
C PRO A 323 -31.02 -2.92 -27.62
N GLY A 324 -31.93 -2.45 -28.48
CA GLY A 324 -33.11 -3.20 -28.91
C GLY A 324 -33.40 -2.94 -30.38
N LYS A 325 -33.73 -3.98 -31.15
CA LYS A 325 -34.07 -3.87 -32.58
C LYS A 325 -35.18 -2.83 -32.86
N ALA A 326 -36.08 -2.61 -31.90
CA ALA A 326 -37.16 -1.63 -31.99
C ALA A 326 -36.68 -0.16 -31.98
N HIS A 327 -35.55 0.15 -31.37
CA HIS A 327 -35.07 1.54 -31.19
C HIS A 327 -34.09 2.00 -32.29
N ARG A 328 -33.65 1.08 -33.16
CA ARG A 328 -32.75 1.41 -34.28
C ARG A 328 -33.38 2.38 -35.29
N GLY A 329 -34.68 2.26 -35.54
CA GLY A 329 -35.42 3.17 -36.40
C GLY A 329 -35.42 4.60 -35.87
N THR A 330 -35.69 4.78 -34.58
CA THR A 330 -35.66 6.08 -33.90
C THR A 330 -34.26 6.70 -33.90
N LEU A 331 -33.23 5.87 -33.72
CA LEU A 331 -31.84 6.31 -33.71
C LEU A 331 -31.38 6.78 -35.10
N LEU A 332 -31.75 6.03 -36.15
CA LEU A 332 -31.50 6.44 -37.54
C LEU A 332 -32.21 7.75 -37.88
N LEU A 333 -33.47 7.90 -37.45
CA LEU A 333 -34.25 9.11 -37.70
C LEU A 333 -33.61 10.32 -37.00
N LYS A 334 -33.16 10.14 -35.75
CA LYS A 334 -32.42 11.17 -35.00
C LYS A 334 -31.12 11.59 -35.70
N LEU A 335 -30.35 10.64 -36.21
CA LEU A 335 -29.12 10.90 -36.97
C LEU A 335 -29.40 11.66 -38.29
N VAL A 336 -30.40 11.21 -39.05
CA VAL A 336 -30.77 11.86 -40.32
C VAL A 336 -31.31 13.27 -40.07
N THR A 337 -32.16 13.47 -39.07
CA THR A 337 -32.64 14.80 -38.70
C THR A 337 -31.51 15.73 -38.29
N SER A 338 -30.56 15.26 -37.46
CA SER A 338 -29.39 16.03 -37.05
C SER A 338 -28.52 16.46 -38.24
N TYR A 339 -28.29 15.55 -39.19
CA TYR A 339 -27.53 15.84 -40.40
C TYR A 339 -28.23 16.88 -41.28
N VAL A 340 -29.55 16.74 -41.49
CA VAL A 340 -30.32 17.68 -42.30
C VAL A 340 -30.35 19.08 -41.66
N THR A 341 -30.45 19.16 -40.33
CA THR A 341 -30.37 20.46 -39.63
C THR A 341 -28.98 21.09 -39.78
N GLU A 342 -27.90 20.35 -39.56
CA GLU A 342 -26.54 20.85 -39.75
C GLU A 342 -26.26 21.26 -41.21
N PHE A 343 -26.77 20.49 -42.18
CA PHE A 343 -26.62 20.80 -43.60
C PHE A 343 -27.37 22.07 -44.01
N ASN A 344 -28.58 22.28 -43.49
CA ASN A 344 -29.33 23.52 -43.73
C ASN A 344 -28.65 24.72 -43.06
N GLU A 345 -28.15 24.57 -41.83
CA GLU A 345 -27.36 25.60 -41.14
C GLU A 345 -26.06 25.95 -41.91
N ALA A 346 -25.47 24.98 -42.61
CA ALA A 346 -24.31 25.19 -43.48
C ALA A 346 -24.64 26.06 -44.69
N ILE A 347 -25.79 25.79 -45.32
CA ILE A 347 -26.29 26.54 -46.48
C ILE A 347 -26.71 27.95 -46.09
N GLU A 348 -27.34 28.10 -44.92
CA GLU A 348 -27.78 29.40 -44.38
C GLU A 348 -26.63 30.23 -43.78
N GLY A 349 -25.44 29.65 -43.62
CA GLY A 349 -24.25 30.33 -43.10
C GLY A 349 -24.29 30.59 -41.60
N THR A 350 -25.20 29.96 -40.87
CA THR A 350 -25.39 30.07 -39.41
C THR A 350 -24.59 29.05 -38.62
N LEU A 351 -23.87 28.16 -39.31
CA LEU A 351 -23.13 27.05 -38.73
C LEU A 351 -22.06 27.55 -37.74
N ARG A 352 -22.33 27.38 -36.45
CA ARG A 352 -21.37 27.67 -35.39
C ARG A 352 -20.34 26.57 -35.38
N ARG A 353 -19.19 26.81 -36.02
CA ARG A 353 -18.00 25.96 -35.89
C ARG A 353 -17.65 25.83 -34.40
N ASN A 354 -17.98 24.70 -33.80
CA ASN A 354 -17.36 24.31 -32.53
C ASN A 354 -15.89 23.99 -32.87
N ALA A 355 -14.98 24.80 -32.34
CA ALA A 355 -13.56 24.74 -32.62
C ALA A 355 -12.92 23.49 -32.01
N THR A 356 -13.07 22.32 -32.65
CA THR A 356 -12.33 21.09 -32.31
C THR A 356 -12.08 20.16 -33.50
N SER A 357 -12.25 20.61 -34.75
CA SER A 357 -12.06 19.74 -35.93
C SER A 357 -11.14 20.35 -36.99
N GLU A 358 -10.10 21.05 -36.56
CA GLU A 358 -8.88 21.27 -37.38
C GLU A 358 -7.77 20.38 -36.82
N GLU A 359 -7.87 19.07 -37.04
CA GLU A 359 -6.72 18.14 -37.04
C GLU A 359 -7.22 16.79 -37.58
N LEU A 360 -7.18 16.66 -38.91
CA LEU A 360 -7.11 15.40 -39.64
C LEU A 360 -6.14 15.59 -40.82
#